data_AF-A0A960MLQ2-F1
#
_entry.id   AF-A0A960MLQ2-F1
#
_cell.length_a   1.000
_cell.length_b   1.000
_cell.length_c   1.000
_cell.angle_alpha   90.00
_cell.angle_beta   90.00
_cell.angle_gamma   90.00
#
_symmetry.space_group_name_H-M   'P 1'
#
loop_
_entity.id
_entity.type
_entity.pdbx_description
1 polymer ?
#
loop_
_entity_poly.entity_id
_entity_poly.type
_entity_poly.pdbx_seq_one_letter_code
_entity_poly.pdbx_strand_id
1 'polypeptide(L)'
;EFAVQMMQPLDLRMIQGLIFTGWDVDRVFRLLIQNMADIPNAVAASGPIPATPPHYKKFFECLELLRHFQQLGELQIGIRYMPIEGEEEDKKEPNTIQISFPYNGAESDRLAELLEGVKKTQGRYVLNLRQAFNENASLGFMTRSLLSAMYYLSLGINVPPKDIEAGTVAITANPDGSLFNWHEVIGDLFTIHWSYRRPQYSYLAVPYRGYWFYIDDSDVSTKRTFVLLQQIYNLQAKQQEKEGPILTIPLLSGR
;
A
#
# COMPACT_ATOMS: atom_id res chain seq x y z
N GLU A 1 16.92 15.04 -2.76
CA GLU A 1 16.97 13.75 -2.04
C GLU A 1 15.59 13.35 -1.50
N PHE A 2 14.97 14.09 -0.58
CA PHE A 2 13.63 13.75 -0.04
C PHE A 2 12.53 13.52 -1.11
N ALA A 3 12.45 14.40 -2.12
CA ALA A 3 11.46 14.26 -3.20
C ALA A 3 11.66 12.97 -4.02
N VAL A 4 12.89 12.50 -4.19
CA VAL A 4 13.20 11.25 -4.91
C VAL A 4 12.74 10.06 -4.07
N GLN A 5 12.98 10.09 -2.77
CA GLN A 5 12.57 9.04 -1.84
C GLN A 5 11.04 8.87 -1.75
N MET A 6 10.27 9.98 -1.84
CA MET A 6 8.81 9.92 -1.91
C MET A 6 8.28 9.15 -3.13
N MET A 7 9.08 9.07 -4.20
CA MET A 7 8.72 8.38 -5.44
C MET A 7 9.24 6.94 -5.51
N GLN A 8 10.17 6.54 -4.63
CA GLN A 8 10.70 5.19 -4.61
C GLN A 8 9.70 4.20 -4.00
N PRO A 9 9.58 2.98 -4.55
CA PRO A 9 8.81 1.91 -3.92
C PRO A 9 9.26 1.67 -2.47
N LEU A 10 8.31 1.45 -1.57
CA LEU A 10 8.62 1.19 -0.16
C LEU A 10 9.38 -0.13 0.02
N ASP A 11 10.34 -0.16 0.96
CA ASP A 11 11.12 -1.36 1.33
C ASP A 11 10.21 -2.42 2.00
N LEU A 12 10.38 -3.70 1.62
CA LEU A 12 9.66 -4.83 2.21
C LEU A 12 9.85 -4.95 3.73
N ARG A 13 11.01 -4.52 4.26
CA ARG A 13 11.29 -4.43 5.71
C ARG A 13 10.31 -3.51 6.43
N MET A 14 9.91 -2.41 5.78
CA MET A 14 8.92 -1.48 6.32
C MET A 14 7.54 -2.14 6.39
N ILE A 15 7.14 -2.83 5.32
CA ILE A 15 5.85 -3.54 5.25
C ILE A 15 5.77 -4.61 6.34
N GLN A 16 6.81 -5.43 6.49
CA GLN A 16 6.87 -6.44 7.54
C GLN A 16 6.82 -5.81 8.94
N GLY A 17 7.58 -4.74 9.17
CA GLY A 17 7.60 -4.02 10.45
C GLY A 17 6.23 -3.45 10.83
N LEU A 18 5.47 -2.92 9.87
CA LEU A 18 4.11 -2.43 10.11
C LEU A 18 3.18 -3.56 10.55
N ILE A 19 3.21 -4.71 9.88
CA ILE A 19 2.40 -5.88 10.26
C ILE A 19 2.80 -6.38 11.66
N PHE A 20 4.09 -6.46 11.96
CA PHE A 20 4.60 -6.93 13.26
C PHE A 20 4.30 -5.97 14.41
N THR A 21 4.09 -4.68 14.12
CA THR A 21 3.64 -3.68 15.11
C THR A 21 2.13 -3.67 15.32
N GLY A 22 1.41 -4.63 14.74
CA GLY A 22 -0.01 -4.87 14.99
C GLY A 22 -0.95 -4.17 14.00
N TRP A 23 -0.44 -3.62 12.89
CA TRP A 23 -1.32 -3.11 11.85
C TRP A 23 -2.06 -4.25 11.14
N ASP A 24 -3.30 -3.95 10.77
CA ASP A 24 -4.15 -4.88 10.04
C ASP A 24 -3.57 -5.11 8.62
N VAL A 25 -3.37 -6.38 8.24
CA VAL A 25 -2.66 -6.75 6.99
C VAL A 25 -3.40 -6.25 5.76
N ASP A 26 -4.72 -6.31 5.77
CA ASP A 26 -5.60 -5.75 4.74
C ASP A 26 -5.37 -4.25 4.59
N ARG A 27 -5.32 -3.49 5.68
CA ARG A 27 -5.07 -2.05 5.63
C ARG A 27 -3.69 -1.72 5.08
N VAL A 28 -2.65 -2.40 5.56
CA VAL A 28 -1.27 -2.21 5.10
C VAL A 28 -1.15 -2.57 3.62
N PHE A 29 -1.67 -3.73 3.21
CA PHE A 29 -1.52 -4.18 1.83
C PHE A 29 -2.37 -3.37 0.86
N ARG A 30 -3.61 -3.02 1.24
CA ARG A 30 -4.48 -2.16 0.42
C ARG A 30 -3.83 -0.81 0.16
N LEU A 31 -3.17 -0.23 1.16
CA LEU A 31 -2.51 1.06 1.01
C LEU A 31 -1.18 0.94 0.24
N LEU A 32 -0.35 -0.06 0.56
CA LEU A 32 1.06 -0.05 0.19
C LEU A 32 1.45 -1.01 -0.94
N ILE A 33 0.57 -1.90 -1.37
CA ILE A 33 0.87 -2.89 -2.41
C ILE A 33 0.06 -2.57 -3.66
N GLN A 34 0.73 -2.44 -4.80
CA GLN A 34 0.09 -2.18 -6.09
C GLN A 34 -0.51 -3.45 -6.70
N ASN A 35 0.13 -4.59 -6.48
CA ASN A 35 -0.30 -5.88 -6.99
C ASN A 35 0.37 -7.02 -6.21
N MET A 36 -0.31 -8.17 -6.19
CA MET A 36 0.24 -9.44 -5.73
C MET A 36 0.13 -10.43 -6.87
N ALA A 37 1.26 -10.78 -7.48
CA ALA A 37 1.26 -11.48 -8.77
C ALA A 37 0.40 -10.73 -9.80
N ASP A 38 -0.45 -11.44 -10.53
CA ASP A 38 -1.34 -10.88 -11.54
C ASP A 38 -2.65 -10.30 -10.96
N ILE A 39 -2.72 -10.10 -9.63
CA ILE A 39 -3.88 -9.52 -8.95
C ILE A 39 -3.62 -8.03 -8.68
N PRO A 40 -4.18 -7.11 -9.49
CA PRO A 40 -3.98 -5.68 -9.31
C PRO A 40 -4.79 -5.14 -8.13
N ASN A 41 -4.18 -4.24 -7.37
CA ASN A 41 -4.82 -3.39 -6.37
C ASN A 41 -4.95 -1.98 -6.93
N ALA A 42 -5.91 -1.75 -7.82
CA ALA A 42 -6.13 -0.43 -8.43
C ALA A 42 -4.84 0.27 -8.88
N VAL A 43 -3.99 -0.41 -9.65
CA VAL A 43 -2.68 0.12 -10.07
C VAL A 43 -2.78 1.48 -10.74
N ALA A 44 -3.82 1.71 -11.56
CA ALA A 44 -4.06 2.98 -12.24
C ALA A 44 -4.34 4.16 -11.27
N ALA A 45 -4.73 3.88 -10.03
CA ALA A 45 -4.96 4.85 -8.96
C ALA A 45 -3.67 5.26 -8.20
N SER A 46 -2.52 4.72 -8.59
CA SER A 46 -1.22 4.99 -7.99
C SER A 46 -0.57 6.30 -8.46
N GLY A 47 -1.24 7.05 -9.34
CA GLY A 47 -0.82 8.32 -9.94
C GLY A 47 -2.01 9.28 -10.10
N PRO A 48 -2.05 10.12 -11.15
CA PRO A 48 -3.22 10.95 -11.46
C PRO A 48 -4.52 10.13 -11.54
N ILE A 49 -5.65 10.76 -11.22
CA ILE A 49 -6.98 10.10 -11.24
C ILE A 49 -7.21 9.42 -12.61
N PRO A 50 -7.48 8.10 -12.64
CA PRO A 50 -7.60 7.38 -13.91
C PRO A 50 -8.91 7.69 -14.60
N ALA A 51 -8.92 7.64 -15.93
CA ALA A 51 -10.12 7.87 -16.73
C ALA A 51 -11.14 6.72 -16.65
N THR A 52 -10.66 5.50 -16.40
CA THR A 52 -11.48 4.28 -16.35
C THR A 52 -11.43 3.59 -14.98
N PRO A 53 -12.48 2.82 -14.59
CA PRO A 53 -12.51 2.13 -13.32
C PRO A 53 -11.35 1.13 -13.17
N PRO A 54 -10.68 1.10 -12.01
CA PRO A 54 -9.59 0.16 -11.77
C PRO A 54 -10.08 -1.27 -11.51
N HIS A 55 -9.17 -2.24 -11.67
CA HIS A 55 -9.34 -3.59 -11.14
C HIS A 55 -8.81 -3.67 -9.71
N TYR A 56 -9.64 -4.16 -8.77
CA TYR A 56 -9.29 -4.28 -7.34
C TYR A 56 -10.04 -5.39 -6.58
N LYS A 57 -11.20 -5.84 -7.07
CA LYS A 57 -12.10 -6.76 -6.32
C LYS A 57 -11.43 -8.06 -5.87
N LYS A 58 -10.70 -8.73 -6.78
CA LYS A 58 -9.94 -9.96 -6.46
C LYS A 58 -8.86 -9.69 -5.40
N PHE A 59 -8.23 -8.51 -5.44
CA PHE A 59 -7.24 -8.14 -4.44
C PHE A 59 -7.90 -8.00 -3.07
N PHE A 60 -9.05 -7.34 -2.98
CA PHE A 60 -9.77 -7.15 -1.72
C PHE A 60 -10.23 -8.48 -1.13
N GLU A 61 -10.70 -9.41 -1.96
CA GLU A 61 -11.00 -10.78 -1.54
C GLU A 61 -9.76 -11.48 -0.93
N CYS A 62 -8.58 -11.32 -1.53
CA CYS A 62 -7.34 -11.81 -0.93
C CYS A 62 -7.07 -11.16 0.44
N LEU A 63 -7.29 -9.86 0.56
CA LEU A 63 -7.07 -9.13 1.81
C LEU A 63 -8.00 -9.56 2.94
N GLU A 64 -9.27 -9.81 2.64
CA GLU A 64 -10.25 -10.34 3.60
C GLU A 64 -9.78 -11.69 4.16
N LEU A 65 -9.31 -12.59 3.29
CA LEU A 65 -8.79 -13.90 3.68
C LEU A 65 -7.47 -13.79 4.47
N LEU A 66 -6.55 -12.91 4.03
CA LEU A 66 -5.33 -12.63 4.79
C LEU A 66 -5.67 -12.09 6.19
N ARG A 67 -6.64 -11.18 6.28
CA ARG A 67 -7.10 -10.62 7.54
C ARG A 67 -7.74 -11.67 8.43
N HIS A 68 -8.55 -12.57 7.87
CA HIS A 68 -9.11 -13.71 8.58
C HIS A 68 -8.01 -14.54 9.27
N PHE A 69 -6.98 -14.96 8.52
CA PHE A 69 -5.86 -15.71 9.11
C PHE A 69 -5.02 -14.89 10.09
N GLN A 70 -4.89 -13.57 9.87
CA GLN A 70 -4.21 -12.69 10.82
C GLN A 70 -4.94 -12.65 12.17
N GLN A 71 -6.28 -12.55 12.16
CA GLN A 71 -7.10 -12.52 13.36
C GLN A 71 -7.06 -13.83 14.15
N LEU A 72 -6.90 -14.96 13.46
CA LEU A 72 -6.69 -16.27 14.08
C LEU A 72 -5.26 -16.48 14.61
N GLY A 73 -4.33 -15.57 14.31
CA GLY A 73 -2.90 -15.75 14.64
C GLY A 73 -2.20 -16.79 13.77
N GLU A 74 -2.82 -17.18 12.65
CA GLU A 74 -2.35 -18.25 11.77
C GLU A 74 -1.66 -17.73 10.52
N LEU A 75 -1.68 -16.42 10.27
CA LEU A 75 -0.94 -15.78 9.19
C LEU A 75 0.51 -15.52 9.60
N GLN A 76 1.45 -15.91 8.74
CA GLN A 76 2.87 -15.59 8.88
C GLN A 76 3.34 -14.80 7.67
N ILE A 77 3.99 -13.66 7.91
CA ILE A 77 4.61 -12.83 6.87
C ILE A 77 6.10 -12.69 7.16
N GLY A 78 6.91 -13.11 6.19
CA GLY A 78 8.36 -13.05 6.21
C GLY A 78 8.89 -12.23 5.03
N ILE A 79 10.16 -11.84 5.12
CA ILE A 79 10.92 -11.33 3.96
C ILE A 79 12.13 -12.24 3.75
N ARG A 80 12.51 -12.43 2.49
CA ARG A 80 13.67 -13.22 2.10
C ARG A 80 14.44 -12.53 0.99
N TYR A 81 15.73 -12.81 0.94
CA TYR A 81 16.52 -12.59 -0.26
C TYR A 81 16.45 -13.86 -1.11
N MET A 82 16.14 -13.71 -2.38
CA MET A 82 16.28 -14.75 -3.39
C MET A 82 17.23 -14.24 -4.48
N PRO A 83 18.36 -14.93 -4.74
CA PRO A 83 19.33 -14.48 -5.73
C PRO A 83 18.72 -14.41 -7.12
N ILE A 84 19.19 -13.42 -7.90
CA ILE A 84 18.84 -13.24 -9.31
C ILE A 84 20.01 -13.78 -10.13
N GLU A 85 19.74 -14.62 -11.13
CA GLU A 85 20.80 -15.05 -12.05
C GLU A 85 21.44 -13.82 -12.71
N GLY A 86 22.77 -13.66 -12.54
CA GLY A 86 23.54 -12.56 -13.12
C GLY A 86 23.73 -11.32 -12.22
N GLU A 87 23.20 -11.29 -10.99
CA GLU A 87 23.52 -10.23 -10.02
C GLU A 87 24.69 -10.63 -9.09
N GLU A 88 25.57 -9.67 -8.79
CA GLU A 88 26.64 -9.84 -7.80
C GLU A 88 26.06 -10.04 -6.38
N GLU A 89 26.57 -11.03 -5.64
CA GLU A 89 26.10 -11.43 -4.30
C GLU A 89 26.27 -10.36 -3.21
N ASP A 90 26.90 -9.23 -3.50
CA ASP A 90 27.37 -8.24 -2.52
C ASP A 90 26.26 -7.30 -1.97
N LYS A 91 25.02 -7.40 -2.45
CA LYS A 91 23.86 -6.68 -1.88
C LYS A 91 22.68 -7.62 -1.62
N LYS A 92 22.74 -8.35 -0.51
CA LYS A 92 21.66 -9.23 -0.01
C LYS A 92 20.49 -8.42 0.58
N GLU A 93 19.82 -7.62 -0.24
CA GLU A 93 18.62 -6.88 0.17
C GLU A 93 17.37 -7.75 0.04
N PRO A 94 16.45 -7.77 1.03
CA PRO A 94 15.23 -8.56 0.92
C PRO A 94 14.42 -8.14 -0.31
N ASN A 95 14.21 -9.06 -1.24
CA ASN A 95 13.51 -8.82 -2.51
C ASN A 95 12.28 -9.71 -2.67
N THR A 96 11.89 -10.45 -1.64
CA THR A 96 10.77 -11.40 -1.67
C THR A 96 9.97 -11.30 -0.38
N ILE A 97 8.65 -11.12 -0.49
CA ILE A 97 7.74 -11.30 0.64
C ILE A 97 7.25 -12.76 0.64
N GLN A 98 7.34 -13.40 1.80
CA GLN A 98 6.85 -14.75 2.01
C GLN A 98 5.56 -14.69 2.83
N ILE A 99 4.50 -15.31 2.33
CA ILE A 99 3.23 -15.42 3.01
C ILE A 99 3.00 -16.90 3.32
N SER A 100 2.60 -17.22 4.55
CA SER A 100 2.21 -18.56 4.93
C SER A 100 0.95 -18.57 5.77
N PHE A 101 0.05 -19.50 5.47
CA PHE A 101 -1.24 -19.69 6.11
C PHE A 101 -1.57 -21.20 6.17
N PRO A 102 -2.54 -21.65 6.98
CA PRO A 102 -2.89 -23.06 7.10
C PRO A 102 -3.25 -23.72 5.76
N TYR A 103 -3.00 -25.03 5.63
CA TYR A 103 -3.48 -25.85 4.52
C TYR A 103 -4.71 -26.65 4.97
N ASN A 104 -5.76 -25.93 5.38
CA ASN A 104 -6.95 -26.52 5.99
C ASN A 104 -8.11 -25.52 5.92
N GLY A 105 -9.25 -25.93 5.36
CA GLY A 105 -10.47 -25.15 5.36
C GLY A 105 -10.76 -24.44 4.03
N ALA A 106 -12.01 -24.03 3.86
CA ALA A 106 -12.50 -23.41 2.63
C ALA A 106 -11.79 -22.08 2.34
N GLU A 107 -11.52 -21.29 3.37
CA GLU A 107 -10.79 -20.03 3.31
C GLU A 107 -9.35 -20.24 2.82
N SER A 108 -8.70 -21.32 3.27
CA SER A 108 -7.34 -21.67 2.87
C SER A 108 -7.28 -22.06 1.40
N ASP A 109 -8.21 -22.92 0.97
CA ASP A 109 -8.29 -23.34 -0.43
C ASP A 109 -8.65 -22.19 -1.36
N ARG A 110 -9.52 -21.27 -0.91
CA ARG A 110 -9.87 -20.07 -1.68
C ARG A 110 -8.70 -19.10 -1.83
N LEU A 111 -7.96 -18.83 -0.76
CA LEU A 111 -6.78 -17.96 -0.83
C LEU A 111 -5.68 -18.58 -1.69
N ALA A 112 -5.50 -19.91 -1.61
CA ALA A 112 -4.57 -20.66 -2.44
C ALA A 112 -4.93 -20.61 -3.93
N GLU A 113 -6.23 -20.72 -4.27
CA GLU A 113 -6.74 -20.57 -5.63
C GLU A 113 -6.46 -19.17 -6.18
N LEU A 114 -6.73 -18.13 -5.38
CA LEU A 114 -6.55 -16.74 -5.81
C LEU A 114 -5.09 -16.38 -6.08
N LEU A 115 -4.17 -16.79 -5.19
CA LEU A 115 -2.78 -16.31 -5.22
C LEU A 115 -1.88 -17.00 -6.24
N GLU A 116 -2.31 -18.14 -6.80
CA GLU A 116 -1.56 -19.01 -7.73
C GLU A 116 -0.13 -19.40 -7.26
N GLY A 117 0.35 -20.60 -7.61
CA GLY A 117 1.74 -21.00 -7.29
C GLY A 117 2.08 -21.20 -5.80
N VAL A 118 1.08 -21.29 -4.91
CA VAL A 118 1.30 -21.65 -3.51
C VAL A 118 1.84 -23.07 -3.38
N LYS A 119 2.83 -23.28 -2.50
CA LYS A 119 3.41 -24.59 -2.21
C LYS A 119 2.88 -25.12 -0.89
N LYS A 120 2.55 -26.42 -0.85
CA LYS A 120 2.15 -27.10 0.39
C LYS A 120 3.40 -27.59 1.11
N THR A 121 3.60 -27.18 2.35
CA THR A 121 4.75 -27.59 3.17
C THR A 121 4.34 -27.61 4.63
N GLN A 122 4.59 -28.73 5.32
CA GLN A 122 4.36 -28.89 6.77
C GLN A 122 2.95 -28.45 7.23
N GLY A 123 1.90 -28.83 6.48
CA GLY A 123 0.51 -28.48 6.83
C GLY A 123 0.14 -27.00 6.59
N ARG A 124 0.95 -26.28 5.83
CA ARG A 124 0.73 -24.86 5.50
C ARG A 124 0.87 -24.64 4.00
N TYR A 125 0.12 -23.67 3.48
CA TYR A 125 0.44 -23.02 2.22
C TYR A 125 1.57 -22.02 2.45
N VAL A 126 2.53 -21.98 1.52
CA VAL A 126 3.66 -21.05 1.51
C VAL A 126 3.78 -20.47 0.11
N LEU A 127 3.77 -19.15 0.02
CA LEU A 127 3.93 -18.40 -1.22
C LEU A 127 5.10 -17.42 -1.08
N ASN A 128 5.92 -17.35 -2.11
CA ASN A 128 7.01 -16.39 -2.21
C ASN A 128 6.69 -15.45 -3.36
N LEU A 129 6.44 -14.18 -3.05
CA LEU A 129 6.17 -13.14 -4.04
C LEU A 129 7.39 -12.23 -4.15
N ARG A 130 8.09 -12.32 -5.27
CA ARG A 130 9.31 -11.55 -5.54
C ARG A 130 8.96 -10.15 -6.02
N GLN A 131 9.69 -9.16 -5.55
CA GLN A 131 9.63 -7.76 -5.97
C GLN A 131 10.40 -7.56 -7.29
N ALA A 132 9.91 -8.21 -8.35
CA ALA A 132 10.42 -8.13 -9.70
C ALA A 132 9.32 -8.59 -10.68
N PHE A 133 9.60 -8.51 -11.98
CA PHE A 133 8.88 -9.30 -12.97
C PHE A 133 9.29 -10.79 -12.82
N ASN A 134 8.37 -11.71 -13.08
CA ASN A 134 8.72 -13.12 -13.21
C ASN A 134 9.25 -13.42 -14.64
N GLU A 135 9.69 -14.66 -14.87
CA GLU A 135 10.26 -15.13 -16.16
C GLU A 135 9.26 -15.04 -17.34
N ASN A 136 7.96 -14.99 -17.06
CA ASN A 136 6.90 -14.82 -18.05
C ASN A 136 6.53 -13.34 -18.28
N ALA A 137 7.32 -12.40 -17.74
CA ALA A 137 7.01 -10.98 -17.68
C ALA A 137 5.68 -10.63 -16.98
N SER A 138 5.07 -11.57 -16.22
CA SER A 138 3.98 -11.22 -15.30
C SER A 138 4.53 -10.51 -14.06
N LEU A 139 3.75 -9.54 -13.61
CA LEU A 139 4.12 -8.63 -12.54
C LEU A 139 4.18 -9.43 -11.22
N GLY A 140 5.29 -9.36 -10.47
CA GLY A 140 5.43 -10.03 -9.18
C GLY A 140 4.74 -9.27 -8.04
N PHE A 141 5.50 -8.79 -7.07
CA PHE A 141 5.01 -8.01 -5.94
C PHE A 141 5.52 -6.58 -6.03
N MET A 142 4.67 -5.59 -6.29
CA MET A 142 5.11 -4.19 -6.29
C MET A 142 4.55 -3.43 -5.11
N THR A 143 5.43 -2.73 -4.41
CA THR A 143 5.04 -1.74 -3.41
C THR A 143 4.72 -0.40 -4.07
N ARG A 144 3.80 0.35 -3.49
CA ARG A 144 3.62 1.78 -3.75
C ARG A 144 4.79 2.53 -3.15
N SER A 145 5.09 3.68 -3.74
CA SER A 145 5.83 4.73 -3.06
C SER A 145 4.92 5.50 -2.10
N LEU A 146 5.49 6.35 -1.25
CA LEU A 146 4.68 7.19 -0.37
C LEU A 146 3.80 8.16 -1.19
N LEU A 147 4.34 8.75 -2.26
CA LEU A 147 3.58 9.61 -3.16
C LEU A 147 2.43 8.84 -3.82
N SER A 148 2.68 7.60 -4.24
CA SER A 148 1.67 6.73 -4.84
C SER A 148 0.55 6.38 -3.85
N ALA A 149 0.89 6.13 -2.58
CA ALA A 149 -0.09 5.93 -1.51
C ALA A 149 -0.93 7.20 -1.27
N MET A 150 -0.31 8.39 -1.34
CA MET A 150 -1.04 9.67 -1.24
C MET A 150 -2.00 9.88 -2.42
N TYR A 151 -1.59 9.55 -3.65
CA TYR A 151 -2.50 9.57 -4.80
C TYR A 151 -3.68 8.62 -4.62
N TYR A 152 -3.42 7.39 -4.18
CA TYR A 152 -4.47 6.41 -3.90
C TYR A 152 -5.48 6.91 -2.85
N LEU A 153 -5.00 7.52 -1.75
CA LEU A 153 -5.86 8.10 -0.70
C LEU A 153 -6.61 9.35 -1.16
N SER A 154 -6.07 10.12 -2.11
CA SER A 154 -6.74 11.32 -2.63
C SER A 154 -8.09 11.02 -3.31
N LEU A 155 -8.30 9.77 -3.72
CA LEU A 155 -9.55 9.31 -4.32
C LEU A 155 -10.69 9.18 -3.29
N GLY A 156 -10.37 9.23 -2.00
CA GLY A 156 -11.34 9.28 -0.90
C GLY A 156 -11.88 10.68 -0.63
N ILE A 157 -11.50 11.68 -1.43
CA ILE A 157 -11.99 13.05 -1.26
C ILE A 157 -13.39 13.17 -1.87
N ASN A 158 -14.35 13.57 -1.04
CA ASN A 158 -15.63 14.07 -1.53
C ASN A 158 -15.40 15.41 -2.23
N VAL A 159 -15.61 15.43 -3.54
CA VAL A 159 -15.40 16.64 -4.35
C VAL A 159 -16.65 17.52 -4.27
N PRO A 160 -16.51 18.84 -4.01
CA PRO A 160 -17.63 19.77 -4.08
C PRO A 160 -18.31 19.75 -5.46
N PRO A 161 -19.65 19.71 -5.56
CA PRO A 161 -20.36 19.65 -6.84
C PRO A 161 -19.98 20.77 -7.82
N LYS A 162 -19.74 21.98 -7.30
CA LYS A 162 -19.31 23.13 -8.11
C LYS A 162 -17.99 22.90 -8.84
N ASP A 163 -17.05 22.15 -8.24
CA ASP A 163 -15.75 21.88 -8.85
C ASP A 163 -15.86 20.80 -9.94
N ILE A 164 -16.81 19.87 -9.79
CA ILE A 164 -17.21 18.88 -10.81
C ILE A 164 -17.88 19.58 -12.00
N GLU A 165 -18.89 20.41 -11.75
CA GLU A 165 -19.62 21.16 -12.79
C GLU A 165 -18.71 22.10 -13.58
N ALA A 166 -17.72 22.69 -12.93
CA ALA A 166 -16.74 23.56 -13.57
C ALA A 166 -15.68 22.80 -14.39
N GLY A 167 -15.66 21.46 -14.37
CA GLY A 167 -14.67 20.65 -15.08
C GLY A 167 -13.24 20.81 -14.56
N THR A 168 -13.07 21.24 -13.30
CA THR A 168 -11.75 21.52 -12.72
C THR A 168 -11.12 20.32 -12.01
N VAL A 169 -11.81 19.18 -12.03
CA VAL A 169 -11.38 17.92 -11.42
C VAL A 169 -11.38 16.83 -12.48
N ALA A 170 -10.40 15.93 -12.39
CA ALA A 170 -10.42 14.71 -13.18
C ALA A 170 -11.53 13.78 -12.65
N ILE A 171 -12.23 13.12 -13.58
CA ILE A 171 -13.31 12.18 -13.27
C ILE A 171 -12.99 10.82 -13.89
N THR A 172 -13.42 9.78 -13.20
CA THR A 172 -13.40 8.41 -13.71
C THR A 172 -14.80 8.06 -14.19
N ALA A 173 -14.93 7.59 -15.42
CA ALA A 173 -16.22 7.26 -16.02
C ALA A 173 -16.34 5.76 -16.28
N ASN A 174 -17.49 5.18 -15.94
CA ASN A 174 -17.85 3.82 -16.29
C ASN A 174 -18.06 3.66 -17.81
N PRO A 175 -18.06 2.42 -18.34
CA PRO A 175 -18.32 2.18 -19.76
C PRO A 175 -19.66 2.72 -20.28
N ASP A 176 -20.66 2.87 -19.40
CA ASP A 176 -21.96 3.45 -19.70
C ASP A 176 -22.00 4.99 -19.61
N GLY A 177 -20.87 5.63 -19.31
CA GLY A 177 -20.73 7.07 -19.15
C GLY A 177 -21.10 7.62 -17.78
N SER A 178 -21.55 6.78 -16.84
CA SER A 178 -21.83 7.21 -15.46
C SER A 178 -20.55 7.47 -14.67
N LEU A 179 -20.63 8.31 -13.63
CA LEU A 179 -19.49 8.58 -12.75
C LEU A 179 -19.16 7.35 -11.90
N PHE A 180 -17.89 6.94 -11.90
CA PHE A 180 -17.42 5.85 -11.06
C PHE A 180 -17.38 6.27 -9.59
N ASN A 181 -17.93 5.43 -8.72
CA ASN A 181 -17.97 5.70 -7.28
C ASN A 181 -16.70 5.20 -6.58
N TRP A 182 -15.75 6.10 -6.34
CA TRP A 182 -14.51 5.77 -5.63
C TRP A 182 -14.72 5.30 -4.19
N HIS A 183 -15.87 5.58 -3.56
CA HIS A 183 -16.17 5.06 -2.22
C HIS A 183 -16.20 3.53 -2.18
N GLU A 184 -16.49 2.86 -3.30
CA GLU A 184 -16.41 1.39 -3.40
C GLU A 184 -14.96 0.87 -3.27
N VAL A 185 -13.97 1.71 -3.60
CA VAL A 185 -12.54 1.33 -3.62
C VAL A 185 -11.80 1.83 -2.40
N ILE A 186 -12.23 2.93 -1.77
CA ILE A 186 -11.46 3.60 -0.72
C ILE A 186 -12.30 4.09 0.46
N GLY A 187 -13.64 4.12 0.35
CA GLY A 187 -14.49 4.84 1.30
C GLY A 187 -14.44 4.30 2.73
N ASP A 188 -14.27 2.99 2.89
CA ASP A 188 -14.08 2.31 4.17
C ASP A 188 -12.63 2.44 4.72
N LEU A 189 -11.67 2.83 3.88
CA LEU A 189 -10.27 3.03 4.25
C LEU A 189 -9.98 4.50 4.61
N PHE A 190 -10.49 5.44 3.82
CA PHE A 190 -10.17 6.86 3.92
C PHE A 190 -11.22 7.72 3.20
N THR A 191 -11.88 8.61 3.95
CA THR A 191 -12.86 9.56 3.42
C THR A 191 -12.57 10.97 3.94
N ILE A 192 -12.50 11.93 3.01
CA ILE A 192 -12.39 13.36 3.33
C ILE A 192 -13.68 14.05 2.93
N HIS A 193 -14.28 14.77 3.88
CA HIS A 193 -15.48 15.57 3.66
C HIS A 193 -15.10 17.02 3.32
N TRP A 194 -16.06 17.78 2.82
CA TRP A 194 -15.90 19.20 2.57
C TRP A 194 -17.06 20.00 3.18
N SER A 195 -16.83 21.29 3.45
CA SER A 195 -17.85 22.21 3.94
C SER A 195 -17.51 23.66 3.57
N TYR A 196 -18.51 24.54 3.46
CA TYR A 196 -18.27 25.97 3.17
C TYR A 196 -17.70 26.74 4.37
N ARG A 197 -18.04 26.32 5.58
CA ARG A 197 -17.59 26.93 6.84
C ARG A 197 -16.75 25.91 7.59
N ARG A 198 -15.81 26.38 8.41
CA ARG A 198 -14.96 25.49 9.21
C ARG A 198 -15.83 24.53 10.04
N PRO A 199 -15.60 23.22 9.96
CA PRO A 199 -16.39 22.25 10.73
C PRO A 199 -16.15 22.43 12.23
N GLN A 200 -17.20 22.24 13.03
CA GLN A 200 -17.13 22.33 14.49
C GLN A 200 -16.48 21.10 15.11
N TYR A 201 -16.79 19.91 14.56
CA TYR A 201 -16.28 18.62 15.02
C TYR A 201 -15.51 17.97 13.87
N SER A 202 -14.20 18.17 13.86
CA SER A 202 -13.30 17.57 12.89
C SER A 202 -12.00 17.19 13.58
N TYR A 203 -11.46 16.04 13.22
CA TYR A 203 -10.13 15.64 13.67
C TYR A 203 -9.04 16.54 13.09
N LEU A 204 -9.17 16.84 11.81
CA LEU A 204 -8.28 17.73 11.05
C LEU A 204 -9.13 18.46 10.02
N ALA A 205 -8.91 19.76 9.84
CA ALA A 205 -9.57 20.56 8.82
C ALA A 205 -8.59 21.54 8.18
N VAL A 206 -8.59 21.60 6.85
CA VAL A 206 -7.69 22.42 6.03
C VAL A 206 -8.50 23.29 5.08
N PRO A 207 -8.29 24.62 5.05
CA PRO A 207 -8.94 25.49 4.09
C PRO A 207 -8.26 25.38 2.72
N TYR A 208 -9.03 25.15 1.67
CA TYR A 208 -8.53 25.06 0.29
C TYR A 208 -9.61 25.48 -0.72
N ARG A 209 -9.25 26.36 -1.66
CA ARG A 209 -10.13 26.88 -2.73
C ARG A 209 -11.52 27.36 -2.27
N GLY A 210 -11.60 27.95 -1.08
CA GLY A 210 -12.87 28.47 -0.53
C GLY A 210 -13.75 27.43 0.16
N TYR A 211 -13.26 26.20 0.33
CA TYR A 211 -13.87 25.15 1.13
C TYR A 211 -12.98 24.77 2.30
N TRP A 212 -13.56 24.07 3.26
CA TRP A 212 -12.85 23.35 4.32
C TRP A 212 -12.94 21.86 4.03
N PHE A 213 -11.81 21.23 3.77
CA PHE A 213 -11.69 19.78 3.65
C PHE A 213 -11.29 19.21 5.00
N TYR A 214 -11.95 18.14 5.45
CA TYR A 214 -11.79 17.65 6.80
C TYR A 214 -11.99 16.13 6.95
N ILE A 215 -11.34 15.59 7.98
CA ILE A 215 -11.62 14.26 8.51
C ILE A 215 -12.67 14.43 9.61
N ASP A 216 -13.79 13.73 9.49
CA ASP A 216 -14.84 13.72 10.52
C ASP A 216 -14.30 13.16 11.83
N ASP A 217 -14.66 13.75 12.97
CA ASP A 217 -14.16 13.30 14.27
C ASP A 217 -14.73 11.92 14.68
N SER A 218 -15.87 11.50 14.12
CA SER A 218 -16.42 10.16 14.34
C SER A 218 -15.77 9.09 13.46
N ASP A 219 -15.03 9.47 12.41
CA ASP A 219 -14.45 8.53 11.46
C ASP A 219 -13.13 7.92 11.98
N VAL A 220 -13.27 6.85 12.75
CA VAL A 220 -12.14 6.11 13.30
C VAL A 220 -11.31 5.44 12.19
N SER A 221 -11.93 5.00 11.09
CA SER A 221 -11.20 4.28 10.03
C SER A 221 -10.25 5.23 9.30
N THR A 222 -10.74 6.40 8.88
CA THR A 222 -9.91 7.43 8.24
C THR A 222 -8.80 7.91 9.17
N LYS A 223 -9.09 8.12 10.47
CA LYS A 223 -8.06 8.46 11.48
C LYS A 223 -6.96 7.42 11.56
N ARG A 224 -7.30 6.12 11.61
CA ARG A 224 -6.31 5.02 11.64
C ARG A 224 -5.44 5.01 10.38
N THR A 225 -6.02 5.21 9.20
CA THR A 225 -5.27 5.29 7.94
C THR A 225 -4.38 6.53 7.89
N PHE A 226 -4.86 7.68 8.38
CA PHE A 226 -4.07 8.90 8.46
C PHE A 226 -2.83 8.72 9.36
N VAL A 227 -3.01 8.09 10.53
CA VAL A 227 -1.89 7.76 11.43
C VAL A 227 -0.91 6.79 10.79
N LEU A 228 -1.39 5.76 10.07
CA LEU A 228 -0.53 4.85 9.31
C LEU A 228 0.31 5.61 8.27
N LEU A 229 -0.31 6.50 7.50
CA LEU A 229 0.39 7.34 6.52
C LEU A 229 1.46 8.21 7.18
N GLN A 230 1.14 8.82 8.33
CA GLN A 230 2.09 9.64 9.09
C GLN A 230 3.27 8.81 9.63
N GLN A 231 3.03 7.57 10.08
CA GLN A 231 4.09 6.66 10.50
C GLN A 231 5.01 6.29 9.33
N ILE A 232 4.46 5.97 8.16
CA ILE A 232 5.24 5.67 6.95
C ILE A 232 6.09 6.87 6.54
N TYR A 233 5.50 8.07 6.53
CA TYR A 233 6.21 9.31 6.28
C TYR A 233 7.41 9.49 7.22
N ASN A 234 7.20 9.31 8.52
CA ASN A 234 8.25 9.44 9.52
C ASN A 234 9.36 8.37 9.36
N LEU A 235 9.00 7.14 8.99
CA LEU A 235 9.96 6.07 8.73
C LEU A 235 10.81 6.35 7.48
N GLN A 236 10.19 6.88 6.42
CA GLN A 236 10.89 7.32 5.22
C GLN A 236 11.83 8.50 5.52
N ALA A 237 11.35 9.51 6.24
CA ALA A 237 12.18 10.66 6.62
C ALA A 237 13.42 10.24 7.46
N LYS A 238 13.30 9.26 8.37
CA LYS A 238 14.42 8.77 9.18
C LYS A 238 15.47 7.98 8.40
N GLN A 239 15.12 7.35 7.28
CA GLN A 239 16.13 6.68 6.43
C GLN A 239 17.16 7.68 5.89
N GLN A 240 16.78 8.95 5.72
CA GLN A 240 17.67 10.03 5.28
C GLN A 240 18.81 10.32 6.28
N GLU A 241 18.61 10.11 7.58
CA GLU A 241 19.64 10.38 8.60
C GLU A 241 20.74 9.30 8.65
N LYS A 242 20.49 8.08 8.15
CA LYS A 242 21.46 6.97 8.18
C LYS A 242 22.55 7.08 7.10
N GLU A 243 22.40 7.95 6.11
CA GLU A 243 23.41 8.25 5.10
C GLU A 243 24.35 9.41 5.50
N GLY A 244 24.63 9.58 6.80
CA GLY A 244 25.69 10.46 7.27
C GLY A 244 27.08 9.87 6.95
N PRO A 245 28.12 10.70 6.71
CA PRO A 245 29.45 10.20 6.34
C PRO A 245 30.01 9.28 7.43
N ILE A 246 30.33 8.04 7.06
CA ILE A 246 31.11 7.13 7.89
C ILE A 246 32.53 7.69 7.94
N LEU A 247 32.90 8.27 9.08
CA LEU A 247 34.26 8.76 9.31
C LEU A 247 35.19 7.55 9.53
N THR A 248 35.74 6.99 8.45
CA THR A 248 36.83 6.03 8.55
C THR A 248 38.12 6.78 8.89
N ILE A 249 38.55 6.69 10.15
CA ILE A 249 39.86 7.18 10.57
C ILE A 249 40.92 6.27 9.93
N PRO A 250 41.83 6.79 9.10
CA PRO A 250 42.96 5.99 8.63
C PRO A 250 43.92 5.75 9.79
N LEU A 251 44.25 4.49 10.05
CA LEU A 251 45.36 4.13 10.92
C LEU A 251 46.65 4.57 10.24
N LEU A 252 47.21 5.70 10.68
CA LEU A 252 48.55 6.12 10.32
C LEU A 252 49.55 5.14 10.94
N SER A 253 49.98 4.17 10.15
CA SER A 253 51.21 3.41 10.37
C SER A 253 52.39 4.36 10.13
N GLY A 254 52.90 4.96 11.20
CA GLY A 254 54.16 5.70 11.21
C GLY A 254 55.23 4.93 11.99
N ARG A 255 56.23 4.45 11.27
CA ARG A 255 57.50 3.90 11.77
C ARG A 255 58.35 4.96 12.48
#